data_AF-A0A0S2LNU7-F1
#
_entry.id   AF-A0A0S2LNU7-F1
#
_cell.length_a   1.000
_cell.length_b   1.000
_cell.length_c   1.000
_cell.angle_alpha   90.00
_cell.angle_beta   90.00
_cell.angle_gamma   90.00
#
_symmetry.space_group_name_H-M   'P 1'
#
loop_
_entity.id
_entity.type
_entity.pdbx_description
1 polymer ?
#
loop_
_entity_poly.entity_id
_entity_poly.type
_entity_poly.pdbx_seq_one_letter_code
_entity_poly.pdbx_strand_id
1 'polypeptide(L)'
;MTHNRKEEQWNNWLAGIVDGDGYFYINKKEKSISFEITTHTCDAKVLYQIKNKLKAGSVKARSNSNSVRYRVKQKDIILVIVNKLNGRLYHKPRLEQFGKVCEMLGVPPSKSSSLLHKDNAYFSGLIDSDGTINISVSKTSAEDSQKSGNFGKIQQLIKSKAHNQLSLKITSVDQGFIDFVNKSLGFGTVYTEKPNKKKKSSNAKYHWTIRSFEEFAILYEIIKKYPLRSVKMHRLRLAFLYFKYKELKYHLKSPETIEYKKWEKFCQSWYKYSF
;
A
#
# COMPACT_ATOMS: atom_id res chain seq x y z
N MET A 1 -5.42 -13.92 27.18
CA MET A 1 -4.26 -13.92 26.25
C MET A 1 -4.63 -13.51 24.81
N THR A 2 -5.77 -13.91 24.25
CA THR A 2 -6.19 -13.61 22.86
C THR A 2 -6.50 -12.13 22.57
N HIS A 3 -7.02 -11.37 23.55
CA HIS A 3 -7.32 -9.94 23.40
C HIS A 3 -6.05 -9.09 23.15
N ASN A 4 -4.96 -9.42 23.85
CA ASN A 4 -3.68 -8.71 23.72
C ASN A 4 -3.07 -8.89 22.32
N ARG A 5 -3.13 -10.12 21.77
CA ARG A 5 -2.63 -10.41 20.41
C ARG A 5 -3.43 -9.68 19.33
N LYS A 6 -4.77 -9.61 19.43
CA LYS A 6 -5.58 -8.87 18.45
C LYS A 6 -5.26 -7.38 18.44
N GLU A 7 -5.07 -6.80 19.63
CA GLU A 7 -4.69 -5.39 19.78
C GLU A 7 -3.29 -5.13 19.22
N GLU A 8 -2.33 -6.00 19.54
CA GLU A 8 -0.96 -5.92 19.02
C GLU A 8 -0.92 -5.95 17.50
N GLN A 9 -1.65 -6.89 16.87
CA GLN A 9 -1.71 -6.99 15.42
C GLN A 9 -2.43 -5.79 14.79
N TRP A 10 -3.41 -5.20 15.47
CA TRP A 10 -3.98 -3.94 15.01
C TRP A 10 -2.96 -2.79 15.10
N ASN A 11 -2.15 -2.71 16.16
CA ASN A 11 -1.09 -1.70 16.30
C ASN A 11 0.00 -1.89 15.23
N ASN A 12 0.40 -3.13 14.95
CA ASN A 12 1.35 -3.45 13.88
C ASN A 12 0.82 -3.03 12.51
N TRP A 13 -0.43 -3.36 12.20
CA TRP A 13 -1.09 -2.89 10.99
C TRP A 13 -1.15 -1.36 10.91
N LEU A 14 -1.51 -0.68 12.00
CA LEU A 14 -1.53 0.79 12.06
C LEU A 14 -0.12 1.35 11.77
N ALA A 15 0.92 0.73 12.30
CA ALA A 15 2.28 1.19 12.08
C ALA A 15 2.71 1.11 10.61
N GLY A 16 2.33 0.04 9.90
CA GLY A 16 2.55 -0.06 8.45
C GLY A 16 1.80 1.01 7.64
N ILE A 17 0.56 1.33 8.03
CA ILE A 17 -0.20 2.45 7.43
C ILE A 17 0.54 3.76 7.68
N VAL A 18 1.02 3.98 8.90
CA VAL A 18 1.67 5.24 9.30
C VAL A 18 3.04 5.43 8.64
N ASP A 19 3.82 4.37 8.46
CA ASP A 19 5.11 4.45 7.75
C ASP A 19 4.95 4.88 6.29
N GLY A 20 3.87 4.47 5.61
CA GLY A 20 3.54 4.91 4.25
C GLY A 20 2.78 6.25 4.19
N ASP A 21 1.56 6.29 4.73
CA ASP A 21 0.60 7.40 4.52
C ASP A 21 0.42 8.32 5.74
N GLY A 22 1.12 8.04 6.85
CA GLY A 22 1.01 8.84 8.07
C GLY A 22 1.61 10.24 7.93
N TYR A 23 1.37 11.11 8.91
CA TYR A 23 2.10 12.36 9.09
C TYR A 23 1.97 12.86 10.53
N PHE A 24 3.07 13.25 11.18
CA PHE A 24 3.01 14.03 12.42
C PHE A 24 3.38 15.47 12.10
N TYR A 25 2.40 16.35 12.12
CA TYR A 25 2.61 17.78 11.98
C TYR A 25 2.95 18.38 13.35
N ILE A 26 4.07 19.08 13.43
CA ILE A 26 4.55 19.74 14.65
C ILE A 26 4.58 21.24 14.38
N ASN A 27 3.74 21.99 15.09
CA ASN A 27 3.80 23.45 15.07
C ASN A 27 4.71 23.92 16.20
N LYS A 28 5.93 24.36 15.85
CA LYS A 28 6.93 24.83 16.83
C LYS A 28 6.48 26.08 17.59
N LYS A 29 5.72 26.98 16.95
CA LYS A 29 5.28 28.25 17.56
C LYS A 29 4.21 27.99 18.62
N GLU A 30 3.22 27.19 18.28
CA GLU A 30 2.09 26.85 19.17
C GLU A 30 2.41 25.68 20.12
N LYS A 31 3.59 25.07 19.99
CA LYS A 31 3.98 23.83 20.69
C LYS A 31 2.89 22.74 20.58
N SER A 32 2.24 22.66 19.43
CA SER A 32 1.11 21.76 19.18
C SER A 32 1.49 20.66 18.19
N ILE A 33 0.84 19.49 18.33
CA ILE A 33 1.07 18.31 17.50
C ILE A 33 -0.26 17.91 16.89
N SER A 34 -0.25 17.48 15.63
CA SER A 34 -1.39 16.76 15.06
C SER A 34 -0.93 15.53 14.30
N PHE A 35 -1.70 14.47 14.44
CA PHE A 35 -1.50 13.21 13.72
C PHE A 35 -2.46 13.15 12.53
N GLU A 36 -1.94 12.80 11.36
CA GLU A 36 -2.70 12.71 10.12
C GLU A 36 -2.42 11.38 9.41
N ILE A 37 -3.43 10.87 8.70
CA ILE A 37 -3.28 9.85 7.67
C ILE A 37 -4.11 10.34 6.48
N THR A 38 -3.52 10.36 5.29
CA THR A 38 -4.21 10.77 4.07
C THR A 38 -4.21 9.63 3.07
N THR A 39 -5.38 9.24 2.59
CA THR A 39 -5.53 8.18 1.57
C THR A 39 -6.33 8.70 0.37
N HIS A 40 -6.33 7.94 -0.73
CA HIS A 40 -7.25 8.19 -1.83
C HIS A 40 -8.72 7.98 -1.38
N THR A 41 -9.67 8.66 -2.01
CA THR A 41 -11.11 8.58 -1.66
C THR A 41 -11.67 7.15 -1.66
N CYS A 42 -11.18 6.29 -2.56
CA CYS A 42 -11.59 4.88 -2.62
C CYS A 42 -11.19 4.07 -1.37
N ASP A 43 -10.18 4.54 -0.61
CA ASP A 43 -9.69 3.91 0.62
C ASP A 43 -10.18 4.64 1.89
N ALA A 44 -11.19 5.51 1.79
CA ALA A 44 -11.74 6.24 2.94
C ALA A 44 -12.21 5.32 4.07
N LYS A 45 -12.64 4.09 3.75
CA LYS A 45 -13.04 3.08 4.75
C LYS A 45 -11.92 2.74 5.74
N VAL A 46 -10.65 2.76 5.29
CA VAL A 46 -9.48 2.55 6.15
C VAL A 46 -9.43 3.62 7.24
N LEU A 47 -9.65 4.88 6.87
CA LEU A 47 -9.62 6.02 7.78
C LEU A 47 -10.77 5.96 8.80
N TYR A 48 -11.98 5.64 8.36
CA TYR A 48 -13.12 5.47 9.27
C TYR A 48 -12.91 4.32 10.25
N GLN A 49 -12.28 3.22 9.83
CA GLN A 49 -11.94 2.13 10.74
C GLN A 49 -10.95 2.58 11.83
N ILE A 50 -9.94 3.36 11.46
CA ILE A 50 -8.96 3.91 12.42
C ILE A 50 -9.65 4.87 13.39
N LYS A 51 -10.46 5.81 12.86
CA LYS A 51 -11.27 6.74 13.67
C LYS A 51 -12.16 5.97 14.68
N ASN A 52 -12.87 4.94 14.22
CA ASN A 52 -13.78 4.18 15.07
C ASN A 52 -13.04 3.37 16.15
N LYS A 53 -11.84 2.86 15.85
CA LYS A 53 -11.01 2.16 16.85
C LYS A 53 -10.45 3.13 17.90
N LEU A 54 -10.00 4.31 17.48
CA LEU A 54 -9.46 5.33 18.38
C LEU A 54 -10.54 6.17 19.09
N LYS A 55 -11.78 6.11 18.59
CA LYS A 55 -12.94 6.91 19.03
C LYS A 55 -12.67 8.42 19.06
N ALA A 56 -11.82 8.91 18.17
CA ALA A 56 -11.34 10.28 18.18
C ALA A 56 -10.95 10.76 16.78
N GLY A 57 -10.73 12.08 16.65
CA GLY A 57 -10.35 12.72 15.40
C GLY A 57 -11.48 12.88 14.39
N SER A 58 -11.13 13.43 13.22
CA SER A 58 -12.07 13.73 12.14
C SER A 58 -11.56 13.20 10.80
N VAL A 59 -12.47 12.72 9.95
CA VAL A 59 -12.21 12.32 8.57
C VAL A 59 -12.86 13.36 7.66
N LYS A 60 -12.08 14.04 6.82
CA LYS A 60 -12.56 15.09 5.91
C LYS A 60 -11.93 14.95 4.52
N ALA A 61 -12.70 15.23 3.47
CA ALA A 61 -12.17 15.35 2.11
C ALA A 61 -11.19 16.53 2.02
N ARG A 62 -10.20 16.43 1.12
CA ARG A 62 -9.28 17.53 0.82
C ARG A 62 -9.69 18.21 -0.49
N SER A 63 -9.81 19.53 -0.47
CA SER A 63 -10.11 20.33 -1.65
C SER A 63 -9.09 20.10 -2.76
N ASN A 64 -9.56 20.10 -4.01
CA ASN A 64 -8.72 19.99 -5.22
C ASN A 64 -7.86 18.73 -5.28
N SER A 65 -8.28 17.64 -4.63
CA SER A 65 -7.61 16.34 -4.71
C SER A 65 -8.59 15.20 -4.49
N ASN A 66 -8.32 14.03 -5.07
CA ASN A 66 -9.07 12.79 -4.78
C ASN A 66 -8.57 12.14 -3.49
N SER A 67 -8.42 12.91 -2.42
CA SER A 67 -7.90 12.44 -1.14
C SER A 67 -8.80 12.77 0.04
N VAL A 68 -8.75 11.91 1.04
CA VAL A 68 -9.45 12.05 2.31
C VAL A 68 -8.42 11.99 3.41
N ARG A 69 -8.57 12.82 4.44
CA ARG A 69 -7.65 12.90 5.55
C ARG A 69 -8.35 12.59 6.86
N TYR A 70 -7.77 11.66 7.62
CA TYR A 70 -7.99 11.52 9.05
C TYR A 70 -7.02 12.44 9.80
N ARG A 71 -7.52 13.20 10.79
CA ARG A 71 -6.69 14.09 11.62
C ARG A 71 -7.12 14.05 13.08
N VAL A 72 -6.15 13.96 13.98
CA VAL A 72 -6.29 14.06 15.44
C VAL A 72 -5.45 15.24 15.95
N LYS A 73 -6.04 16.08 16.80
CA LYS A 73 -5.36 17.21 17.48
C LYS A 73 -5.33 17.07 19.01
N GLN A 74 -6.16 16.19 19.57
CA GLN A 74 -6.30 15.95 21.00
C GLN A 74 -5.02 15.29 21.54
N LYS A 75 -4.34 15.93 22.50
CA LYS A 75 -3.01 15.53 22.97
C LYS A 75 -3.01 14.16 23.65
N ASP A 76 -4.03 13.87 24.45
CA ASP A 76 -4.30 12.59 25.10
C ASP A 76 -4.44 11.44 24.08
N ILE A 77 -5.20 11.66 23.01
CA ILE A 77 -5.36 10.67 21.94
C ILE A 77 -4.06 10.50 21.16
N ILE A 78 -3.31 11.57 20.90
CA ILE A 78 -2.00 11.47 20.25
C ILE A 78 -1.04 10.67 21.12
N LEU A 79 -1.06 10.83 22.44
CA LEU A 79 -0.27 10.01 23.36
C LEU A 79 -0.64 8.53 23.27
N VAL A 80 -1.93 8.20 23.17
CA VAL A 80 -2.40 6.83 22.92
C VAL A 80 -1.84 6.28 21.60
N ILE A 81 -1.88 7.07 20.53
CA ILE A 81 -1.34 6.68 19.21
C ILE A 81 0.18 6.46 19.30
N VAL A 82 0.90 7.35 19.98
CA VAL A 82 2.35 7.26 20.18
C VAL A 82 2.71 5.97 20.90
N ASN A 83 2.03 5.65 22.00
CA ASN A 83 2.25 4.39 22.74
C ASN A 83 1.98 3.15 21.88
N LYS A 84 0.96 3.20 21.01
CA LYS A 84 0.64 2.11 20.09
C LYS A 84 1.71 1.91 19.01
N LEU A 85 2.34 2.99 18.55
CA LEU A 85 3.35 2.98 17.48
C LEU A 85 4.78 2.79 18.00
N ASN A 86 5.03 3.02 19.28
CA ASN A 86 6.38 2.99 19.85
C ASN A 86 7.05 1.63 19.61
N GLY A 87 8.24 1.64 18.99
CA GLY A 87 8.99 0.44 18.60
C GLY A 87 8.43 -0.35 17.40
N ARG A 88 7.47 0.21 16.63
CA ARG A 88 6.81 -0.48 15.50
C ARG A 88 6.95 0.25 14.16
N LEU A 89 7.73 1.32 14.10
CA LEU A 89 7.95 2.13 12.89
C LEU A 89 9.33 1.85 12.29
N TYR A 90 9.46 1.93 10.98
CA TYR A 90 10.67 1.50 10.26
C TYR A 90 11.09 2.50 9.18
N HIS A 91 10.18 3.35 8.69
CA HIS A 91 10.50 4.31 7.65
C HIS A 91 11.20 5.54 8.24
N LYS A 92 12.40 5.88 7.73
CA LYS A 92 13.25 6.92 8.33
C LYS A 92 12.57 8.28 8.54
N PRO A 93 11.87 8.89 7.54
CA PRO A 93 11.19 10.16 7.75
C PRO A 93 10.10 10.09 8.84
N ARG A 94 9.45 8.94 8.97
CA ARG A 94 8.43 8.71 10.00
C ARG A 94 9.07 8.60 11.38
N LEU A 95 10.19 7.88 11.51
CA LEU A 95 10.96 7.77 12.74
C LEU A 95 11.46 9.13 13.24
N GLU A 96 11.97 9.98 12.34
CA GLU A 96 12.43 11.33 12.68
C GLU A 96 11.28 12.22 13.20
N GLN A 97 10.11 12.14 12.58
CA GLN A 97 8.90 12.84 13.06
C GLN A 97 8.44 12.29 14.41
N PHE A 98 8.42 10.97 14.56
CA PHE A 98 8.00 10.29 15.77
C PHE A 98 8.90 10.64 16.96
N GLY A 99 10.22 10.67 16.79
CA GLY A 99 11.17 11.04 17.84
C GLY A 99 10.91 12.43 18.42
N LYS A 100 10.62 13.42 17.56
CA LYS A 100 10.27 14.78 18.00
C LYS A 100 8.94 14.83 18.75
N VAL A 101 7.95 14.04 18.32
CA VAL A 101 6.67 13.92 19.04
C VAL A 101 6.87 13.26 20.40
N CYS A 102 7.69 12.21 20.49
CA CYS A 102 8.06 11.54 21.74
C CYS A 102 8.70 12.51 22.73
N GLU A 103 9.67 13.32 22.28
CA GLU A 103 10.30 14.37 23.09
C GLU A 103 9.27 15.36 23.65
N MET A 104 8.37 15.89 22.80
CA MET A 104 7.33 16.84 23.22
C MET A 104 6.30 16.25 24.18
N LEU A 105 6.11 14.92 24.17
CA LEU A 105 5.16 14.22 25.04
C LEU A 105 5.83 13.57 26.26
N GLY A 106 7.16 13.64 26.39
CA GLY A 106 7.90 12.98 27.47
C GLY A 106 7.86 11.45 27.40
N VAL A 107 7.71 10.88 26.20
CA VAL A 107 7.69 9.42 25.98
C VAL A 107 9.05 8.96 25.49
N PRO A 108 9.73 8.00 26.14
CA PRO A 108 10.99 7.48 25.64
C PRO A 108 10.76 6.65 24.36
N PRO A 109 11.44 6.97 23.23
CA PRO A 109 11.30 6.20 22.00
C PRO A 109 11.97 4.83 22.14
N SER A 110 11.23 3.78 21.81
CA SER A 110 11.72 2.40 21.75
C SER A 110 12.32 2.11 20.38
N LYS A 111 13.41 1.36 20.36
CA LYS A 111 14.05 0.92 19.13
C LYS A 111 13.21 -0.18 18.47
N SER A 112 12.91 -0.01 17.19
CA SER A 112 12.26 -1.04 16.38
C SER A 112 13.19 -2.22 16.14
N SER A 113 12.62 -3.42 16.03
CA SER A 113 13.37 -4.62 15.62
C SER A 113 14.06 -4.41 14.26
N SER A 114 15.20 -5.06 14.00
CA SER A 114 15.82 -5.04 12.67
C SER A 114 15.14 -5.96 11.67
N LEU A 115 14.27 -6.87 12.14
CA LEU A 115 13.58 -7.88 11.35
C LEU A 115 12.18 -8.13 11.89
N LEU A 116 11.21 -8.35 11.01
CA LEU A 116 9.86 -8.78 11.38
C LEU A 116 9.61 -10.25 11.02
N HIS A 117 8.95 -10.96 11.93
CA HIS A 117 8.42 -12.29 11.65
C HIS A 117 7.19 -12.21 10.74
N LYS A 118 6.96 -13.24 9.91
CA LYS A 118 5.81 -13.30 8.96
C LYS A 118 4.45 -13.25 9.65
N ASP A 119 4.38 -13.61 10.93
CA ASP A 119 3.17 -13.49 11.74
C ASP A 119 2.99 -12.09 12.33
N ASN A 120 3.01 -11.08 11.48
CA ASN A 120 2.93 -9.67 11.87
C ASN A 120 2.12 -8.88 10.83
N ALA A 121 1.12 -8.13 11.27
CA ALA A 121 0.22 -7.38 10.40
C ALA A 121 0.82 -6.10 9.79
N TYR A 122 2.07 -5.74 10.15
CA TYR A 122 2.76 -4.56 9.62
C TYR A 122 2.79 -4.53 8.09
N PHE A 123 3.13 -5.64 7.44
CA PHE A 123 3.19 -5.69 5.97
C PHE A 123 1.83 -5.53 5.31
N SER A 124 0.74 -5.96 5.97
CA SER A 124 -0.61 -5.68 5.48
C SER A 124 -0.92 -4.18 5.53
N GLY A 125 -0.50 -3.50 6.60
CA GLY A 125 -0.62 -2.04 6.71
C GLY A 125 0.22 -1.31 5.67
N LEU A 126 1.48 -1.74 5.48
CA LEU A 126 2.39 -1.14 4.52
C LEU A 126 1.92 -1.36 3.07
N ILE A 127 1.33 -2.51 2.77
CA ILE A 127 0.74 -2.76 1.43
C ILE A 127 -0.52 -1.90 1.25
N ASP A 128 -1.36 -1.77 2.28
CA ASP A 128 -2.54 -0.89 2.27
C ASP A 128 -2.18 0.58 1.99
N SER A 129 -1.00 1.07 2.41
CA SER A 129 -0.49 2.42 2.14
C SER A 129 0.37 2.49 0.87
N ASP A 130 1.60 1.96 0.92
CA ASP A 130 2.63 2.11 -0.12
C ASP A 130 2.64 0.98 -1.17
N GLY A 131 1.90 -0.10 -0.94
CA GLY A 131 1.81 -1.21 -1.88
C GLY A 131 1.14 -0.83 -3.20
N THR A 132 1.80 -1.12 -4.32
CA THR A 132 1.26 -0.90 -5.67
C THR A 132 1.03 -2.24 -6.36
N ILE A 133 -0.23 -2.71 -6.41
CA ILE A 133 -0.63 -3.88 -7.21
C ILE A 133 -1.12 -3.39 -8.57
N ASN A 134 -0.41 -3.76 -9.65
CA ASN A 134 -0.70 -3.31 -11.01
C ASN A 134 -0.48 -4.44 -12.03
N ILE A 135 -1.17 -4.34 -13.17
CA ILE A 135 -0.82 -5.08 -14.38
C ILE A 135 -0.26 -4.05 -15.34
N SER A 136 1.02 -4.16 -15.69
CA SER A 136 1.63 -3.35 -16.73
C SER A 136 1.33 -3.94 -18.10
N VAL A 137 1.17 -3.09 -19.11
CA VAL A 137 1.03 -3.48 -20.52
C VAL A 137 2.22 -2.91 -21.27
N SER A 138 3.01 -3.77 -21.92
CA SER A 138 4.26 -3.36 -22.58
C SER A 138 4.11 -3.13 -24.08
N LYS A 139 3.04 -3.64 -24.72
CA LYS A 139 2.71 -3.38 -26.12
C LYS A 139 1.21 -3.18 -26.27
N THR A 140 0.83 -2.14 -27.01
CA THR A 140 -0.54 -1.83 -27.40
C THR A 140 -0.54 -1.19 -28.79
N SER A 141 -1.69 -1.20 -29.47
CA SER A 141 -1.87 -0.45 -30.72
C SER A 141 -1.79 1.06 -30.47
N ALA A 142 -1.47 1.85 -31.51
CA ALA A 142 -1.48 3.31 -31.43
C ALA A 142 -2.87 3.87 -31.12
N GLU A 143 -3.92 3.26 -31.66
CA GLU A 143 -5.31 3.65 -31.38
C GLU A 143 -5.67 3.44 -29.89
N ASP A 144 -5.31 2.30 -29.32
CA ASP A 144 -5.67 1.99 -27.94
C ASP A 144 -4.81 2.75 -26.92
N SER A 145 -3.60 3.19 -27.29
CA SER A 145 -2.76 4.03 -26.43
C SER A 145 -3.26 5.46 -26.30
N GLN A 146 -3.99 5.95 -27.31
CA GLN A 146 -4.60 7.29 -27.30
C GLN A 146 -5.86 7.37 -26.43
N LYS A 147 -6.50 6.23 -26.12
CA LYS A 147 -7.68 6.18 -25.25
C LYS A 147 -7.29 6.53 -23.82
N SER A 148 -7.92 7.56 -23.26
CA SER A 148 -7.61 8.09 -21.94
C SER A 148 -8.47 7.45 -20.82
N GLY A 149 -8.07 7.70 -19.58
CA GLY A 149 -8.82 7.29 -18.40
C GLY A 149 -8.93 5.77 -18.19
N ASN A 150 -9.89 5.37 -17.35
CA ASN A 150 -10.11 3.96 -17.02
C ASN A 150 -10.56 3.14 -18.23
N PHE A 151 -11.38 3.71 -19.11
CA PHE A 151 -11.81 3.02 -20.33
C PHE A 151 -10.61 2.62 -21.19
N GLY A 152 -9.70 3.56 -21.46
CA GLY A 152 -8.48 3.28 -22.20
C GLY A 152 -7.62 2.20 -21.54
N LYS A 153 -7.38 2.30 -20.22
CA LYS A 153 -6.63 1.28 -19.46
C LYS A 153 -7.26 -0.12 -19.58
N ILE A 154 -8.60 -0.22 -19.51
CA ILE A 154 -9.33 -1.49 -19.66
C ILE A 154 -9.13 -2.05 -21.08
N GLN A 155 -9.32 -1.22 -22.11
CA GLN A 155 -9.17 -1.64 -23.51
C GLN A 155 -7.74 -2.09 -23.83
N GLN A 156 -6.73 -1.35 -23.34
CA GLN A 156 -5.32 -1.72 -23.48
C GLN A 156 -5.03 -3.07 -22.83
N LEU A 157 -5.56 -3.33 -21.62
CA LEU A 157 -5.36 -4.62 -20.97
C LEU A 157 -6.06 -5.76 -21.71
N ILE A 158 -7.32 -5.57 -22.15
CA ILE A 158 -8.07 -6.56 -22.93
C ILE A 158 -7.28 -6.98 -24.17
N LYS A 159 -6.76 -5.99 -24.92
CA LYS A 159 -6.09 -6.20 -26.22
C LYS A 159 -4.59 -6.49 -26.14
N SER A 160 -4.00 -6.43 -24.94
CA SER A 160 -2.56 -6.64 -24.74
C SER A 160 -2.05 -8.03 -25.10
N LYS A 161 -2.94 -9.03 -25.27
CA LYS A 161 -2.58 -10.43 -25.50
C LYS A 161 -1.53 -10.89 -24.47
N ALA A 162 -0.35 -11.34 -24.91
CA ALA A 162 0.71 -11.82 -24.04
C ALA A 162 1.51 -10.68 -23.36
N HIS A 163 1.37 -9.42 -23.81
CA HIS A 163 2.21 -8.29 -23.41
C HIS A 163 1.70 -7.57 -22.16
N ASN A 164 1.33 -8.33 -21.14
CA ASN A 164 0.95 -7.81 -19.83
C ASN A 164 1.63 -8.60 -18.72
N GLN A 165 1.94 -7.91 -17.61
CA GLN A 165 2.58 -8.51 -16.44
C GLN A 165 1.99 -7.96 -15.15
N LEU A 166 1.46 -8.85 -14.32
CA LEU A 166 1.07 -8.53 -12.95
C LEU A 166 2.30 -8.33 -12.07
N SER A 167 2.25 -7.34 -11.18
CA SER A 167 3.22 -7.15 -10.10
C SER A 167 2.60 -6.49 -8.87
N LEU A 168 3.16 -6.80 -7.71
CA LEU A 168 3.07 -5.95 -6.52
C LEU A 168 4.45 -5.32 -6.27
N LYS A 169 4.47 -4.03 -5.95
CA LYS A 169 5.69 -3.28 -5.65
C LYS A 169 5.56 -2.44 -4.39
N ILE A 170 6.64 -2.32 -3.63
CA ILE A 170 6.83 -1.27 -2.61
C ILE A 170 8.07 -0.48 -3.04
N THR A 171 7.95 0.85 -3.06
CA THR A 171 8.99 1.75 -3.57
C THR A 171 9.39 2.74 -2.50
N SER A 172 10.69 2.92 -2.28
CA SER A 172 11.21 3.97 -1.40
C SER A 172 12.50 4.56 -1.94
N VAL A 173 12.84 5.76 -1.49
CA VAL A 173 14.17 6.37 -1.68
C VAL A 173 15.16 5.90 -0.60
N ASP A 174 14.67 5.23 0.44
CA ASP A 174 15.47 4.64 1.51
C ASP A 174 15.76 3.16 1.19
N GLN A 175 17.01 2.87 0.82
CA GLN A 175 17.46 1.50 0.54
C GLN A 175 17.36 0.61 1.79
N GLY A 176 17.72 1.13 2.96
CA GLY A 176 17.69 0.36 4.21
C GLY A 176 16.28 -0.10 4.56
N PHE A 177 15.28 0.74 4.27
CA PHE A 177 13.87 0.37 4.42
C PHE A 177 13.46 -0.77 3.47
N ILE A 178 13.87 -0.73 2.20
CA ILE A 178 13.58 -1.79 1.24
C ILE A 178 14.33 -3.09 1.60
N ASP A 179 15.56 -2.99 2.08
CA ASP A 179 16.32 -4.15 2.57
C ASP A 179 15.63 -4.78 3.79
N PHE A 180 15.09 -3.96 4.70
CA PHE A 180 14.27 -4.43 5.82
C PHE A 180 13.02 -5.17 5.34
N VAL A 181 12.28 -4.61 4.37
CA VAL A 181 11.09 -5.26 3.77
C VAL A 181 11.47 -6.61 3.17
N ASN A 182 12.54 -6.63 2.36
CA ASN A 182 13.00 -7.84 1.67
C ASN A 182 13.44 -8.93 2.65
N LYS A 183 14.27 -8.58 3.65
CA LYS A 183 14.75 -9.53 4.66
C LYS A 183 13.63 -10.08 5.52
N SER A 184 12.67 -9.23 5.93
CA SER A 184 11.56 -9.64 6.79
C SER A 184 10.54 -10.53 6.08
N LEU A 185 10.26 -10.26 4.79
CA LEU A 185 9.38 -11.11 4.00
C LEU A 185 10.09 -12.41 3.57
N GLY A 186 11.37 -12.33 3.23
CA GLY A 186 12.18 -13.48 2.82
C GLY A 186 11.83 -14.02 1.43
N PHE A 187 11.17 -13.22 0.59
CA PHE A 187 10.88 -13.49 -0.83
C PHE A 187 10.71 -12.18 -1.59
N GLY A 188 10.58 -12.27 -2.91
CA GLY A 188 10.56 -11.13 -3.81
C GLY A 188 11.96 -10.71 -4.24
N THR A 189 12.01 -9.72 -5.12
CA THR A 189 13.26 -9.21 -5.69
C THR A 189 13.40 -7.73 -5.42
N VAL A 190 14.64 -7.28 -5.19
CA VAL A 190 14.97 -5.86 -5.06
C VAL A 190 15.69 -5.40 -6.32
N TYR A 191 15.25 -4.28 -6.88
CA TYR A 191 15.96 -3.61 -7.97
C TYR A 191 16.01 -2.10 -7.76
N THR A 192 17.02 -1.47 -8.35
CA THR A 192 17.27 -0.02 -8.23
C THR A 192 16.95 0.68 -9.54
N GLU A 193 16.07 1.66 -9.49
CA GLU A 193 15.83 2.62 -10.57
C GLU A 193 16.80 3.79 -10.42
N LYS A 194 17.68 3.96 -11.41
CA LYS A 194 18.67 5.05 -11.41
C LYS A 194 17.98 6.41 -11.56
N PRO A 195 18.54 7.49 -10.97
CA PRO A 195 18.02 8.84 -11.13
C PRO A 195 17.87 9.20 -12.62
N ASN A 196 16.68 9.68 -13.00
CA ASN A 196 16.46 10.17 -14.34
C ASN A 196 16.77 11.67 -14.40
N LYS A 197 17.98 12.01 -14.90
CA LYS A 197 18.46 13.40 -15.04
C LYS A 197 17.51 14.28 -15.87
N LYS A 198 16.71 13.70 -16.78
CA LYS A 198 15.75 14.46 -17.62
C LYS A 198 14.42 14.78 -16.91
N LYS A 199 14.08 14.10 -15.79
CA LYS A 199 12.77 14.23 -15.11
C LYS A 199 12.81 14.93 -13.74
N LYS A 200 13.87 15.68 -13.42
CA LYS A 200 14.08 16.30 -12.08
C LYS A 200 13.99 15.29 -10.90
N SER A 201 14.19 13.98 -11.14
CA SER A 201 14.27 12.99 -10.06
C SER A 201 15.71 12.92 -9.59
N SER A 202 16.03 13.57 -8.48
CA SER A 202 17.39 13.69 -7.96
C SER A 202 17.92 12.38 -7.35
N ASN A 203 17.02 11.55 -6.82
CA ASN A 203 17.39 10.39 -6.01
C ASN A 203 17.12 9.07 -6.74
N ALA A 204 17.94 8.06 -6.44
CA ALA A 204 17.65 6.68 -6.82
C ALA A 204 16.39 6.20 -6.10
N LYS A 205 15.67 5.28 -6.72
CA LYS A 205 14.52 4.60 -6.11
C LYS A 205 14.80 3.12 -6.02
N TYR A 206 14.41 2.54 -4.90
CA TYR A 206 14.58 1.13 -4.59
C TYR A 206 13.20 0.50 -4.57
N HIS A 207 13.09 -0.66 -5.21
CA HIS A 207 11.83 -1.35 -5.38
C HIS A 207 11.95 -2.78 -4.89
N TRP A 208 11.13 -3.16 -3.92
CA TRP A 208 10.81 -4.55 -3.67
C TRP A 208 9.63 -4.96 -4.55
N THR A 209 9.71 -6.10 -5.24
CA THR A 209 8.67 -6.53 -6.18
C THR A 209 8.46 -8.05 -6.15
N ILE A 210 7.21 -8.45 -6.36
CA ILE A 210 6.81 -9.83 -6.70
C ILE A 210 6.02 -9.84 -8.02
N ARG A 211 6.10 -10.94 -8.75
CA ARG A 211 5.55 -11.10 -10.12
C ARG A 211 5.00 -12.48 -10.41
N SER A 212 5.41 -13.52 -9.68
CA SER A 212 5.01 -14.91 -9.96
C SER A 212 3.80 -15.37 -9.14
N PHE A 213 3.13 -16.43 -9.58
CA PHE A 213 2.01 -17.03 -8.85
C PHE A 213 2.46 -17.49 -7.45
N GLU A 214 3.62 -18.12 -7.36
CA GLU A 214 4.20 -18.67 -6.13
C GLU A 214 4.46 -17.57 -5.11
N GLU A 215 5.04 -16.44 -5.53
CA GLU A 215 5.27 -15.29 -4.64
C GLU A 215 3.97 -14.67 -4.15
N PHE A 216 2.96 -14.56 -5.03
CA PHE A 216 1.62 -14.09 -4.64
C PHE A 216 0.91 -15.07 -3.70
N ALA A 217 1.10 -16.38 -3.88
CA ALA A 217 0.58 -17.40 -2.98
C ALA A 217 1.22 -17.31 -1.58
N ILE A 218 2.56 -17.21 -1.51
CA ILE A 218 3.29 -17.00 -0.25
C ILE A 218 2.79 -15.73 0.46
N LEU A 219 2.64 -14.63 -0.29
CA LEU A 219 2.12 -13.38 0.28
C LEU A 219 0.69 -13.54 0.79
N TYR A 220 -0.18 -14.25 0.06
CA TYR A 220 -1.56 -14.46 0.46
C TYR A 220 -1.68 -15.27 1.74
N GLU A 221 -0.79 -16.22 1.98
CA GLU A 221 -0.73 -16.97 3.25
C GLU A 221 -0.46 -16.08 4.47
N ILE A 222 0.31 -14.99 4.27
CA ILE A 222 0.55 -13.96 5.29
C ILE A 222 -0.70 -13.08 5.44
N ILE A 223 -1.20 -12.55 4.32
CA ILE A 223 -2.31 -11.58 4.30
C ILE A 223 -3.63 -12.23 4.73
N LYS A 224 -3.87 -13.52 4.50
CA LYS A 224 -5.14 -14.15 4.94
C LYS A 224 -5.29 -14.15 6.46
N LYS A 225 -4.18 -14.14 7.21
CA LYS A 225 -4.18 -13.97 8.68
C LYS A 225 -4.47 -12.52 9.08
N TYR A 226 -3.94 -11.57 8.31
CA TYR A 226 -4.08 -10.14 8.53
C TYR A 226 -4.57 -9.44 7.25
N PRO A 227 -5.86 -9.50 6.91
CA PRO A 227 -6.34 -9.04 5.60
C PRO A 227 -6.09 -7.55 5.35
N LEU A 228 -5.78 -7.21 4.09
CA LEU A 228 -5.76 -5.84 3.61
C LEU A 228 -7.14 -5.19 3.80
N ARG A 229 -7.16 -3.92 4.19
CA ARG A 229 -8.39 -3.16 4.49
C ARG A 229 -8.72 -2.11 3.42
N SER A 230 -7.80 -1.88 2.48
CA SER A 230 -7.98 -1.03 1.30
C SER A 230 -8.60 -1.78 0.12
N VAL A 231 -8.86 -1.08 -0.98
CA VAL A 231 -9.25 -1.69 -2.27
C VAL A 231 -8.17 -2.61 -2.84
N LYS A 232 -6.94 -2.60 -2.31
CA LYS A 232 -5.86 -3.50 -2.75
C LYS A 232 -6.16 -4.96 -2.44
N MET A 233 -7.02 -5.25 -1.45
CA MET A 233 -7.50 -6.63 -1.21
C MET A 233 -8.25 -7.18 -2.43
N HIS A 234 -9.02 -6.33 -3.12
CA HIS A 234 -9.73 -6.70 -4.35
C HIS A 234 -8.73 -7.07 -5.45
N ARG A 235 -7.70 -6.25 -5.67
CA ARG A 235 -6.63 -6.55 -6.65
C ARG A 235 -5.85 -7.81 -6.30
N LEU A 236 -5.54 -8.02 -5.02
CA LEU A 236 -4.85 -9.24 -4.56
C LEU A 236 -5.66 -10.50 -4.84
N ARG A 237 -6.99 -10.47 -4.64
CA ARG A 237 -7.86 -11.61 -4.98
C ARG A 237 -7.92 -11.84 -6.50
N LEU A 238 -8.00 -10.75 -7.27
CA LEU A 238 -7.99 -10.83 -8.74
C LEU A 238 -6.65 -11.35 -9.30
N ALA A 239 -5.53 -11.18 -8.59
CA ALA A 239 -4.23 -11.73 -9.00
C ALA A 239 -4.29 -13.24 -9.31
N PHE A 240 -5.01 -14.01 -8.50
CA PHE A 240 -5.14 -15.45 -8.71
C PHE A 240 -5.97 -15.79 -9.96
N LEU A 241 -7.02 -15.00 -10.25
CA LEU A 241 -7.75 -15.12 -11.52
C LEU A 241 -6.89 -14.74 -12.71
N TYR A 242 -6.05 -13.71 -12.57
CA TYR A 242 -5.09 -13.32 -13.60
C TYR A 242 -4.19 -14.50 -13.98
N PHE A 243 -3.51 -15.12 -13.02
CA PHE A 243 -2.63 -16.26 -13.30
C PHE A 243 -3.38 -17.43 -13.94
N LYS A 244 -4.55 -17.80 -13.39
CA LYS A 244 -5.40 -18.86 -13.95
C LYS A 244 -5.83 -18.58 -15.40
N TYR A 245 -6.24 -17.36 -15.70
CA TYR A 245 -6.68 -17.00 -17.07
C TYR A 245 -5.50 -16.85 -18.04
N LYS A 246 -4.31 -16.52 -17.55
CA LYS A 246 -3.07 -16.55 -18.33
C LYS A 246 -2.69 -17.98 -18.70
N GLU A 247 -2.71 -18.89 -17.73
CA GLU A 247 -2.45 -20.33 -17.93
C GLU A 247 -3.43 -20.95 -18.94
N LEU A 248 -4.73 -20.69 -18.80
CA LEU A 248 -5.77 -21.16 -19.71
C LEU A 248 -5.83 -20.40 -21.06
N LYS A 249 -4.94 -19.43 -21.26
CA LYS A 249 -4.83 -18.61 -22.49
C LYS A 249 -6.12 -17.88 -22.88
N TYR A 250 -6.97 -17.50 -21.92
CA TYR A 250 -8.24 -16.79 -22.21
C TYR A 250 -8.02 -15.46 -22.93
N HIS A 251 -6.94 -14.76 -22.55
CA HIS A 251 -6.46 -13.52 -23.17
C HIS A 251 -5.98 -13.66 -24.63
N LEU A 252 -5.93 -14.87 -25.17
CA LEU A 252 -5.56 -15.17 -26.57
C LEU A 252 -6.73 -15.76 -27.38
N LYS A 253 -7.91 -15.96 -26.78
CA LYS A 253 -9.07 -16.53 -27.45
C LYS A 253 -9.76 -15.49 -28.33
N SER A 254 -10.58 -15.96 -29.27
CA SER A 254 -11.35 -15.09 -30.17
C SER A 254 -12.44 -14.32 -29.40
N PRO A 255 -12.77 -13.06 -29.77
CA PRO A 255 -13.74 -12.23 -29.05
C PRO A 255 -15.14 -12.85 -28.85
N GLU A 256 -15.55 -13.75 -29.74
CA GLU A 256 -16.86 -14.39 -29.72
C GLU A 256 -16.97 -15.46 -28.61
N THR A 257 -15.83 -15.97 -28.16
CA THR A 257 -15.75 -17.07 -27.20
C THR A 257 -16.13 -16.65 -25.77
N ILE A 258 -16.63 -17.62 -25.00
CA ILE A 258 -16.97 -17.40 -23.58
C ILE A 258 -15.70 -17.09 -22.77
N GLU A 259 -14.58 -17.70 -23.10
CA GLU A 259 -13.27 -17.49 -22.48
C GLU A 259 -12.79 -16.05 -22.63
N TYR A 260 -12.89 -15.49 -23.84
CA TYR A 260 -12.54 -14.09 -24.06
C TYR A 260 -13.45 -13.15 -23.27
N LYS A 261 -14.77 -13.40 -23.27
CA LYS A 261 -15.72 -12.62 -22.47
C LYS A 261 -15.41 -12.70 -20.97
N LYS A 262 -14.90 -13.84 -20.46
CA LYS A 262 -14.41 -13.96 -19.07
C LYS A 262 -13.16 -13.11 -18.82
N TRP A 263 -12.22 -13.08 -19.76
CA TRP A 263 -11.04 -12.19 -19.70
C TRP A 263 -11.45 -10.71 -19.69
N GLU A 264 -12.37 -10.31 -20.55
CA GLU A 264 -12.88 -8.94 -20.60
C GLU A 264 -13.53 -8.51 -19.28
N LYS A 265 -14.41 -9.35 -18.71
CA LYS A 265 -15.02 -9.11 -17.40
C LYS A 265 -13.98 -9.00 -16.28
N PHE A 266 -12.90 -9.80 -16.35
CA PHE A 266 -11.76 -9.68 -15.44
C PHE A 266 -11.07 -8.32 -15.58
N CYS A 267 -10.78 -7.87 -16.81
CA CYS A 267 -10.16 -6.56 -17.06
C CYS A 267 -11.00 -5.40 -16.54
N GLN A 268 -12.32 -5.43 -16.75
CA GLN A 268 -13.25 -4.46 -16.19
C GLN A 268 -13.23 -4.48 -14.65
N SER A 269 -13.25 -5.68 -14.05
CA SER A 269 -13.18 -5.86 -12.59
C SER A 269 -11.85 -5.35 -12.00
N TRP A 270 -10.74 -5.51 -12.73
CA TRP A 270 -9.41 -5.04 -12.32
C TRP A 270 -9.38 -3.52 -12.11
N TYR A 271 -10.07 -2.77 -12.98
CA TYR A 271 -10.13 -1.31 -12.94
C TYR A 271 -11.36 -0.75 -12.21
N LYS A 272 -12.18 -1.58 -11.55
CA LYS A 272 -13.40 -1.17 -10.82
C LYS A 272 -13.18 -0.01 -9.83
N TYR A 273 -12.05 -0.01 -9.12
CA TYR A 273 -11.69 1.02 -8.13
C TYR A 273 -10.51 1.89 -8.59
N SER A 274 -10.21 1.87 -9.89
CA SER A 274 -9.12 2.68 -10.46
C SER A 274 -9.60 4.10 -10.74
N PHE A 275 -8.64 5.00 -10.80
CA PHE A 275 -8.82 6.43 -11.05
C PHE A 275 -7.80 6.89 -12.10
#